data_AF-A0A929QKS6-F1
#
_entry.id   AF-A0A929QKS6-F1
#
_cell.length_a   1.000
_cell.length_b   1.000
_cell.length_c   1.000
_cell.angle_alpha   90.00
_cell.angle_beta   90.00
_cell.angle_gamma   90.00
#
_symmetry.space_group_name_H-M   'P 1'
#
loop_
_entity.id
_entity.type
_entity.pdbx_description
1 polymer ?
#
loop_
_entity_poly.entity_id
_entity_poly.type
_entity_poly.pdbx_seq_one_letter_code
_entity_poly.pdbx_strand_id
1 'polypeptide(L)'
;LVVGVYKDGELSELFKEQNLSSPFVFLALIKDKQKVEIFSDTNTSKLFNKEQILSVNPESGTIIPILVSKNGKDVYNAAILNGYADIAEQIAESLNLKLESGIGSSNKTTLNFLRIFIYGLIAFFVLIIFYKKVKNG
;
A
#
# COMPACT_ATOMS: atom_id res chain seq x y z
N LEU A 1 -3.38 16.22 2.52
CA LEU A 1 -4.07 14.92 2.40
C LEU A 1 -5.20 14.89 3.42
N VAL A 2 -6.44 14.73 2.97
CA VAL A 2 -7.64 14.64 3.80
C VAL A 2 -8.16 13.21 3.75
N VAL A 3 -8.60 12.67 4.87
CA VAL A 3 -9.08 11.29 4.99
C VAL A 3 -10.48 11.28 5.60
N GLY A 4 -11.41 10.59 4.95
CA GLY A 4 -12.79 10.45 5.41
C GLY A 4 -13.21 8.98 5.48
N VAL A 5 -13.80 8.58 6.60
CA VAL A 5 -14.38 7.24 6.77
C VAL A 5 -15.87 7.39 7.04
N TYR A 6 -16.67 6.94 6.09
CA TYR A 6 -18.12 7.12 6.06
C TYR A 6 -18.82 5.79 6.26
N LYS A 7 -20.03 5.84 6.82
CA LYS A 7 -20.86 4.65 6.99
C LYS A 7 -21.49 4.24 5.64
N ASP A 8 -22.18 5.18 5.00
CA ASP A 8 -22.85 5.04 3.71
C ASP A 8 -22.73 6.36 2.91
N GLY A 9 -23.25 6.41 1.69
CA GLY A 9 -23.26 7.56 0.77
C GLY A 9 -22.68 7.25 -0.60
N GLU A 10 -22.50 8.28 -1.42
CA GLU A 10 -21.73 8.20 -2.68
C GLU A 10 -20.42 8.99 -2.55
N LEU A 11 -19.30 8.36 -2.92
CA LEU A 11 -17.95 8.94 -2.76
C LEU A 11 -17.77 10.25 -3.55
N SER A 12 -18.43 10.36 -4.70
CA SER A 12 -18.41 11.56 -5.56
C SER A 12 -19.14 12.75 -4.92
N GLU A 13 -20.25 12.51 -4.23
CA GLU A 13 -21.01 13.53 -3.51
C GLU A 13 -20.24 14.00 -2.28
N LEU A 14 -19.75 13.05 -1.48
CA LEU A 14 -18.93 13.34 -0.30
C LEU A 14 -17.69 14.15 -0.64
N PHE A 15 -17.06 13.89 -1.80
CA PHE A 15 -15.94 14.69 -2.29
C PHE A 15 -16.37 16.13 -2.64
N LYS A 16 -17.48 16.31 -3.34
CA LYS A 16 -17.98 17.65 -3.73
C LYS A 16 -18.26 18.53 -2.51
N GLU A 17 -18.72 17.94 -1.40
CA GLU A 17 -18.97 18.67 -0.16
C GLU A 17 -17.69 19.22 0.50
N GLN A 18 -16.53 18.61 0.27
CA GLN A 18 -15.29 19.00 0.94
C GLN A 18 -14.72 20.35 0.47
N ASN A 19 -15.16 20.88 -0.69
CA ASN A 19 -14.71 22.16 -1.25
C ASN A 19 -13.17 22.38 -1.17
N LEU A 20 -12.38 21.34 -1.49
CA LEU A 20 -10.94 21.35 -1.32
C LEU A 20 -10.24 22.25 -2.35
N SER A 21 -9.29 23.07 -1.89
CA SER A 21 -8.39 23.84 -2.75
C SER A 21 -7.09 23.07 -3.03
N SER A 22 -6.54 23.23 -4.23
CA SER A 22 -5.28 22.60 -4.64
C SER A 22 -4.07 23.19 -3.88
N PRO A 23 -3.03 22.39 -3.56
CA PRO A 23 -2.88 20.96 -3.82
C PRO A 23 -3.65 20.08 -2.82
N PHE A 24 -4.35 19.05 -3.33
CA PHE A 24 -5.09 18.12 -2.46
C PHE A 24 -5.01 16.66 -2.91
N VAL A 25 -5.14 15.79 -1.91
CA VAL A 25 -5.55 14.40 -2.05
C VAL A 25 -6.62 14.15 -1.00
N PHE A 26 -7.70 13.49 -1.40
CA PHE A 26 -8.82 13.08 -0.56
C PHE A 26 -8.99 11.57 -0.68
N LEU A 27 -8.68 10.86 0.40
CA LEU A 27 -8.87 9.42 0.52
C LEU A 27 -10.17 9.16 1.29
N ALA A 28 -11.12 8.47 0.65
CA ALA A 28 -12.42 8.24 1.23
C ALA A 28 -12.80 6.76 1.20
N LEU A 29 -13.30 6.24 2.32
CA LEU A 29 -13.79 4.86 2.45
C LEU A 29 -15.23 4.85 2.97
N ILE A 30 -16.07 4.03 2.33
CA ILE A 30 -17.44 3.74 2.77
C ILE A 30 -17.47 2.32 3.34
N LYS A 31 -17.72 2.21 4.65
CA LYS A 31 -17.66 0.94 5.40
C LYS A 31 -18.69 -0.07 4.91
N ASP A 32 -19.95 0.35 4.77
CA ASP A 32 -21.08 -0.55 4.45
C ASP A 32 -20.96 -1.09 3.02
N LYS A 33 -20.36 -0.31 2.10
CA LYS A 33 -20.12 -0.69 0.71
C LYS A 33 -18.74 -1.33 0.47
N GLN A 34 -17.86 -1.32 1.47
CA GLN A 34 -16.43 -1.68 1.34
C GLN A 34 -15.74 -0.99 0.14
N LYS A 35 -16.20 0.21 -0.20
CA LYS A 35 -15.66 0.99 -1.33
C LYS A 35 -14.65 2.00 -0.81
N VAL A 36 -13.58 2.17 -1.58
CA VAL A 36 -12.55 3.16 -1.31
C VAL A 36 -12.21 3.88 -2.61
N GLU A 37 -11.93 5.17 -2.52
CA GLU A 37 -11.57 6.00 -3.66
C GLU A 37 -10.55 7.06 -3.23
N ILE A 38 -9.72 7.47 -4.18
CA ILE A 38 -8.74 8.55 -4.01
C ILE A 38 -9.02 9.63 -5.05
N PHE A 39 -9.31 10.83 -4.58
CA PHE A 39 -9.48 12.02 -5.40
C PHE A 39 -8.29 12.96 -5.20
N SER A 40 -7.83 13.60 -6.25
CA SER A 40 -6.75 14.59 -6.19
C SER A 40 -6.86 15.54 -7.37
N ASP A 41 -6.22 16.71 -7.28
CA ASP A 41 -6.04 17.56 -8.46
C ASP A 41 -5.03 16.94 -9.45
N THR A 42 -5.05 17.45 -10.68
CA THR A 42 -4.25 16.95 -11.82
C THR A 42 -2.74 16.98 -11.61
N ASN A 43 -2.24 17.92 -10.81
CA ASN A 43 -0.80 18.02 -10.55
C ASN A 43 -0.41 17.06 -9.44
N THR A 44 -1.18 17.05 -8.35
CA THR A 44 -0.95 16.15 -7.21
C THR A 44 -1.12 14.68 -7.61
N SER A 45 -2.03 14.35 -8.54
CA SER A 45 -2.23 12.97 -9.01
C SER A 45 -1.01 12.36 -9.70
N LYS A 46 -0.05 13.18 -10.15
CA LYS A 46 1.20 12.72 -10.78
C LYS A 46 2.28 12.36 -9.76
N LEU A 47 2.07 12.71 -8.49
CA LEU A 47 3.04 12.53 -7.41
C LEU A 47 2.91 11.17 -6.71
N PHE A 48 1.88 10.39 -7.03
CA PHE A 48 1.64 9.07 -6.46
C PHE A 48 0.93 8.16 -7.47
N ASN A 49 1.03 6.86 -7.29
CA ASN A 49 0.43 5.84 -8.15
C ASN A 49 -0.89 5.34 -7.55
N LYS A 50 -2.00 5.96 -7.95
CA LYS A 50 -3.34 5.60 -7.46
C LYS A 50 -3.68 4.13 -7.74
N GLU A 51 -3.36 3.64 -8.93
CA GLU A 51 -3.68 2.28 -9.38
C GLU A 51 -2.95 1.22 -8.56
N GLN A 52 -1.70 1.48 -8.17
CA GLN A 52 -0.93 0.59 -7.31
C GLN A 52 -1.50 0.61 -5.88
N ILE A 53 -1.81 1.77 -5.31
CA ILE A 53 -2.33 1.89 -3.94
C ILE A 53 -3.68 1.16 -3.81
N LEU A 54 -4.54 1.29 -4.84
CA LEU A 54 -5.84 0.63 -4.95
C LEU A 54 -5.78 -0.74 -5.66
N SER A 55 -4.60 -1.34 -5.82
CA SER A 55 -4.49 -2.65 -6.46
C SER A 55 -5.03 -3.77 -5.56
N VAL A 56 -5.68 -4.76 -6.16
CA VAL A 56 -6.09 -6.00 -5.49
C VAL A 56 -4.90 -6.93 -5.19
N ASN A 57 -3.75 -6.73 -5.85
CA ASN A 57 -2.58 -7.58 -5.68
C ASN A 57 -1.98 -7.36 -4.28
N PRO A 58 -1.87 -8.39 -3.41
CA PRO A 58 -1.30 -8.24 -2.08
C PRO A 58 0.17 -7.81 -2.05
N GLU A 59 0.93 -8.01 -3.13
CA GLU A 59 2.34 -7.65 -3.18
C GLU A 59 2.57 -6.16 -3.39
N SER A 60 1.74 -5.54 -4.24
CA SER A 60 1.85 -4.12 -4.58
C SER A 60 0.77 -3.28 -3.91
N GLY A 61 -0.46 -3.77 -3.88
CA GLY A 61 -1.63 -3.13 -3.27
C GLY A 61 -1.45 -2.81 -1.79
N THR A 62 -2.07 -1.72 -1.37
CA THR A 62 -1.95 -1.24 0.02
C THR A 62 -3.31 -1.24 0.71
N ILE A 63 -4.34 -0.70 0.07
CA ILE A 63 -5.65 -0.54 0.70
C ILE A 63 -6.51 -1.80 0.55
N ILE A 64 -6.79 -2.21 -0.70
CA ILE A 64 -7.74 -3.30 -0.97
C ILE A 64 -7.32 -4.62 -0.31
N PRO A 65 -6.05 -5.07 -0.35
CA PRO A 65 -5.65 -6.33 0.27
C PRO A 65 -5.93 -6.38 1.78
N ILE A 66 -5.83 -5.22 2.46
CA ILE A 66 -6.16 -5.11 3.89
C ILE A 66 -7.68 -5.11 4.10
N LEU A 67 -8.44 -4.37 3.27
CA LEU A 67 -9.91 -4.33 3.36
C LEU A 67 -10.55 -5.71 3.23
N VAL A 68 -10.05 -6.54 2.31
CA VAL A 68 -10.63 -7.87 2.03
C VAL A 68 -10.06 -8.97 2.94
N SER A 69 -9.07 -8.64 3.77
CA SER A 69 -8.47 -9.58 4.71
C SER A 69 -9.48 -10.01 5.78
N LYS A 70 -9.63 -11.33 5.97
CA LYS A 70 -10.50 -11.90 7.01
C LYS A 70 -9.85 -11.92 8.40
N ASN A 71 -8.59 -11.49 8.51
CA ASN A 71 -7.73 -11.80 9.65
C ASN A 71 -7.60 -10.64 10.67
N GLY A 72 -8.39 -9.55 10.54
CA GLY A 72 -8.27 -8.36 11.38
C GLY A 72 -9.59 -7.92 12.02
N LYS A 73 -9.55 -7.53 13.29
CA LYS A 73 -10.70 -6.89 13.97
C LYS A 73 -10.90 -5.43 13.53
N ASP A 74 -9.87 -4.81 12.94
CA ASP A 74 -9.88 -3.39 12.57
C ASP A 74 -9.31 -3.14 11.15
N VAL A 75 -9.85 -3.87 10.18
CA VAL A 75 -9.39 -3.82 8.78
C VAL A 75 -9.59 -2.45 8.14
N TYR A 76 -10.64 -1.73 8.52
CA TYR A 76 -10.95 -0.42 7.93
C TYR A 76 -9.94 0.65 8.36
N ASN A 77 -9.64 0.75 9.66
CA ASN A 77 -8.66 1.72 10.13
C ASN A 77 -7.26 1.34 9.66
N ALA A 78 -6.92 0.04 9.67
CA ALA A 78 -5.65 -0.43 9.15
C ALA A 78 -5.49 -0.08 7.66
N ALA A 79 -6.50 -0.32 6.83
CA ALA A 79 -6.43 -0.03 5.40
C ALA A 79 -6.32 1.46 5.11
N ILE A 80 -7.09 2.29 5.82
CA ILE A 80 -7.02 3.75 5.70
C ILE A 80 -5.66 4.29 6.15
N LEU A 81 -5.14 3.82 7.28
CA LEU A 81 -3.84 4.23 7.80
C LEU A 81 -2.71 3.89 6.82
N ASN A 82 -2.72 2.65 6.31
CA ASN A 82 -1.73 2.21 5.32
C ASN A 82 -1.88 2.98 4.00
N GLY A 83 -3.11 3.23 3.54
CA GLY A 83 -3.39 4.04 2.36
C GLY A 83 -2.87 5.47 2.50
N TYR A 84 -3.14 6.11 3.65
CA TYR A 84 -2.62 7.43 3.97
C TYR A 84 -1.08 7.46 3.94
N ALA A 85 -0.46 6.49 4.60
CA ALA A 85 1.00 6.40 4.69
C ALA A 85 1.63 6.25 3.30
N ASP A 86 1.15 5.33 2.48
CA ASP A 86 1.71 5.06 1.14
C ASP A 86 1.55 6.28 0.21
N ILE A 87 0.39 6.96 0.23
CA ILE A 87 0.21 8.21 -0.50
C ILE A 87 1.22 9.27 -0.05
N ALA A 88 1.37 9.48 1.27
CA ALA A 88 2.28 10.49 1.80
C ALA A 88 3.75 10.17 1.47
N GLU A 89 4.14 8.90 1.55
CA GLU A 89 5.49 8.43 1.25
C GLU A 89 5.82 8.64 -0.24
N GLN A 90 4.92 8.22 -1.16
CA GLN A 90 5.12 8.41 -2.60
C GLN A 90 5.19 9.88 -3.00
N ILE A 91 4.33 10.73 -2.41
CA ILE A 91 4.41 12.18 -2.64
C ILE A 91 5.76 12.71 -2.15
N ALA A 92 6.22 12.34 -0.96
CA ALA A 92 7.51 12.77 -0.44
C ALA A 92 8.66 12.31 -1.34
N GLU A 93 8.68 11.04 -1.75
CA GLU A 93 9.68 10.47 -2.65
C GLU A 93 9.70 11.18 -4.01
N SER A 94 8.54 11.48 -4.60
CA SER A 94 8.43 12.22 -5.87
C SER A 94 9.02 13.64 -5.80
N LEU A 95 9.08 14.21 -4.60
CA LEU A 95 9.65 15.52 -4.31
C LEU A 95 11.10 15.43 -3.79
N ASN A 96 11.69 14.23 -3.78
CA ASN A 96 13.01 13.93 -3.20
C ASN A 96 13.11 14.31 -1.70
N LEU A 97 12.00 14.20 -0.99
CA LEU A 97 11.91 14.40 0.45
C LEU A 97 11.81 13.05 1.15
N LYS A 98 12.31 13.00 2.40
CA LYS A 98 12.13 11.85 3.28
C LYS A 98 11.30 12.28 4.47
N LEU A 99 10.22 11.54 4.74
CA LEU A 99 9.42 11.77 5.94
C LEU A 99 10.25 11.43 7.18
N GLU A 100 10.27 12.34 8.17
CA GLU A 100 10.96 12.12 9.44
C GLU A 100 10.34 10.96 10.23
N SER A 101 9.02 10.81 10.14
CA SER A 101 8.24 9.74 10.78
C SER A 101 7.33 9.05 9.77
N GLY A 102 7.91 8.52 8.69
CA GLY A 102 7.20 7.64 7.76
C GLY A 102 6.85 6.30 8.43
N ILE A 103 5.59 5.87 8.33
CA ILE A 103 5.19 4.50 8.74
C ILE A 103 5.89 3.49 7.83
N GLY A 104 6.14 3.88 6.56
CA GLY A 104 7.10 3.25 5.69
C GLY A 104 6.66 1.93 5.07
N SER A 105 7.19 1.67 3.89
CA SER A 105 7.32 0.33 3.29
C SER A 105 8.28 -0.57 4.07
N SER A 106 8.86 -0.12 5.20
CA SER A 106 9.80 -0.87 6.04
C SER A 106 9.33 -2.28 6.35
N ASN A 107 8.05 -2.48 6.69
CA ASN A 107 7.51 -3.82 6.89
C ASN A 107 7.54 -4.68 5.61
N LYS A 108 7.19 -4.10 4.45
CA LYS A 108 7.25 -4.81 3.15
C LYS A 108 8.70 -5.11 2.75
N THR A 109 9.61 -4.16 2.93
CA THR A 109 11.04 -4.30 2.62
C THR A 109 11.70 -5.34 3.51
N THR A 110 11.43 -5.33 4.82
CA THR A 110 11.92 -6.35 5.76
C THR A 110 11.38 -7.74 5.39
N LEU A 111 10.10 -7.85 5.04
CA LEU A 111 9.52 -9.12 4.60
C LEU A 111 10.08 -9.62 3.27
N ASN A 112 10.31 -8.73 2.29
CA ASN A 112 10.94 -9.08 1.02
C ASN A 112 12.40 -9.50 1.20
N PHE A 113 13.14 -8.78 2.05
CA PHE A 113 14.50 -9.17 2.40
C PHE A 113 14.54 -10.56 3.02
N LEU A 114 13.66 -10.83 3.99
CA LEU A 114 13.53 -12.14 4.61
C LEU A 114 13.17 -13.23 3.58
N ARG A 115 12.26 -12.92 2.65
CA ARG A 115 11.86 -13.85 1.58
C ARG A 115 13.04 -14.19 0.66
N ILE A 116 13.79 -13.19 0.20
CA ILE A 116 14.99 -13.37 -0.63
C ILE A 116 16.04 -14.19 0.14
N PHE A 117 16.24 -13.88 1.42
CA PHE A 117 17.19 -14.60 2.26
C PHE A 117 16.84 -16.08 2.38
N ILE A 118 15.57 -16.42 2.65
CA ILE A 118 15.11 -17.82 2.73
C ILE A 118 15.27 -18.53 1.39
N TYR A 119 14.85 -17.90 0.29
CA TYR A 119 14.99 -18.50 -1.05
C TYR A 119 16.46 -18.70 -1.43
N GLY A 120 17.34 -17.78 -1.04
CA GLY A 120 18.78 -17.91 -1.22
C GLY A 120 19.36 -19.11 -0.46
N LEU A 121 18.95 -19.32 0.80
CA LEU A 121 19.38 -20.48 1.59
C LEU A 121 18.91 -21.80 0.97
N ILE A 122 17.66 -21.89 0.52
CA ILE A 122 17.13 -23.11 -0.11
C ILE A 122 17.92 -23.43 -1.39
N ALA A 123 18.12 -22.44 -2.26
CA ALA A 123 18.88 -22.61 -3.50
C ALA A 123 20.33 -23.04 -3.22
N PHE A 124 20.96 -22.48 -2.19
CA PHE A 124 22.30 -22.85 -1.76
C PHE A 124 22.40 -24.32 -1.33
N PHE A 125 21.46 -24.82 -0.53
CA PHE A 125 21.43 -26.24 -0.14
C PHE A 125 21.19 -27.16 -1.33
N VAL A 126 20.29 -26.79 -2.25
CA VAL A 126 20.05 -27.56 -3.48
C VAL A 126 21.33 -27.67 -4.32
N LEU A 127 22.06 -26.57 -4.49
CA LEU A 127 23.35 -26.55 -5.22
C LEU A 127 24.40 -27.43 -4.55
N ILE A 128 24.51 -27.42 -3.21
CA ILE A 128 25.45 -28.29 -2.48
C ILE A 128 25.13 -29.76 -2.71
N ILE A 129 23.85 -30.15 -2.60
CA ILE A 129 23.43 -31.53 -2.80
C ILE A 129 23.74 -31.98 -4.23
N PHE A 130 23.42 -31.13 -5.21
CA PHE A 130 23.68 -31.41 -6.61
C PHE A 130 25.18 -31.54 -6.89
N TYR A 131 26.00 -30.62 -6.37
CA TYR A 131 27.46 -30.67 -6.50
C TYR A 131 28.06 -31.92 -5.87
N LYS A 132 27.63 -32.30 -4.67
CA LYS A 132 28.05 -33.56 -4.02
C LYS A 132 27.67 -34.78 -4.85
N LYS A 133 26.49 -34.79 -5.47
CA LYS A 133 26.01 -35.90 -6.29
C LYS A 133 26.80 -36.06 -7.58
N VAL A 134 27.19 -34.95 -8.23
CA VAL A 134 28.02 -34.96 -9.46
C VAL A 134 29.48 -35.32 -9.15
N LYS A 135 30.00 -34.98 -7.97
CA LYS A 135 31.38 -35.30 -7.58
C LYS A 135 31.57 -36.73 -7.08
N ASN A 136 30.52 -37.34 -6.52
CA ASN A 136 30.56 -38.68 -5.92
C ASN A 136 29.89 -39.77 -6.79
N GLY A 137 29.45 -39.43 -8.01
CA GLY A 137 28.96 -40.38 -9.02
C GLY A 137 29.87 -40.36 -10.23
#